data_AF-A0A359FUG1-F1
#
_entry.id   AF-A0A359FUG1-F1
#
_cell.length_a   1.000
_cell.length_b   1.000
_cell.length_c   1.000
_cell.angle_alpha   90.00
_cell.angle_beta   90.00
_cell.angle_gamma   90.00
#
_symmetry.space_group_name_H-M   'P 1'
#
loop_
_entity.id
_entity.type
_entity.pdbx_description
1 polymer ?
#
loop_
_entity_poly.entity_id
_entity_poly.type
_entity_poly.pdbx_seq_one_letter_code
_entity_poly.pdbx_strand_id
1 'polypeptide(L)'
;ANRHSLLINLGGGMPCDLGGFAAATFKRGIDFINIPTTLLAQVDASVGGKTGINFGGYKNEIGSFKQAKQVLVDTSLLKSLDSPNLISGFAEMIKHAYLQKGDLLQRTLKFDIRNPEMAVLARLVAESIKIKDDIVSDDPYEKGIRKALNLGHTVGHAFESLALRRNAPILHGYAVAFGMVVELHLAHKKLGFSQ
;
A
#
# COMPACT_ATOMS: atom_id res chain seq x y z
N ALA A 1 24.13 17.82 3.42
CA ALA A 1 23.99 16.43 2.93
C ALA A 1 24.93 16.19 1.74
N ASN A 2 25.52 14.99 1.63
CA ASN A 2 26.40 14.56 0.53
C ASN A 2 25.95 13.18 0.00
N ARG A 3 26.71 12.56 -0.93
CA ARG A 3 26.34 11.26 -1.55
C ARG A 3 26.34 10.07 -0.58
N HIS A 4 26.89 10.23 0.62
CA HIS A 4 26.94 9.22 1.68
C HIS A 4 25.92 9.50 2.80
N SER A 5 25.08 10.53 2.65
CA SER A 5 23.99 10.80 3.59
C SER A 5 22.88 9.75 3.46
N LEU A 6 22.17 9.51 4.57
CA LEU A 6 20.98 8.69 4.65
C LEU A 6 19.75 9.59 4.82
N LEU A 7 18.74 9.42 3.96
CA LEU A 7 17.43 10.05 4.15
C LEU A 7 16.53 9.15 5.00
N ILE A 8 15.85 9.70 6.01
CA ILE A 8 14.89 8.97 6.84
C ILE A 8 13.48 9.50 6.53
N ASN A 9 12.64 8.63 5.97
CA ASN A 9 11.25 8.97 5.66
C ASN A 9 10.36 8.50 6.82
N LEU A 10 9.98 9.43 7.70
CA LEU A 10 9.07 9.17 8.82
C LEU A 10 7.68 9.70 8.48
N GLY A 11 6.70 8.83 8.35
CA GLY A 11 5.30 9.23 8.08
C GLY A 11 4.49 8.17 7.35
N GLY A 12 3.36 8.59 6.76
CA GLY A 12 2.51 7.72 5.94
C GLY A 12 3.10 7.45 4.54
N GLY A 13 2.23 7.05 3.61
CA GLY A 13 2.66 6.71 2.24
C GLY A 13 3.25 7.91 1.48
N MET A 14 2.69 9.11 1.66
CA MET A 14 3.18 10.31 0.96
C MET A 14 4.65 10.63 1.29
N PRO A 15 5.10 10.71 2.58
CA PRO A 15 6.51 10.87 2.89
C PRO A 15 7.40 9.73 2.38
N CYS A 16 6.91 8.49 2.35
CA CYS A 16 7.66 7.35 1.81
C CYS A 16 7.92 7.51 0.30
N ASP A 17 6.89 7.85 -0.48
CA ASP A 17 6.99 7.99 -1.94
C ASP A 17 7.81 9.22 -2.34
N LEU A 18 7.49 10.39 -1.76
CA LEU A 18 8.18 11.64 -2.04
C LEU A 18 9.64 11.58 -1.57
N GLY A 19 9.86 11.09 -0.36
CA GLY A 19 11.19 10.95 0.22
C GLY A 19 12.03 9.94 -0.55
N GLY A 20 11.47 8.78 -0.91
CA GLY A 20 12.12 7.81 -1.77
C GLY A 20 12.50 8.39 -3.14
N PHE A 21 11.64 9.20 -3.74
CA PHE A 21 11.91 9.84 -5.04
C PHE A 21 13.00 10.93 -4.91
N ALA A 22 12.95 11.72 -3.83
CA ALA A 22 14.01 12.68 -3.50
C ALA A 22 15.36 11.96 -3.30
N ALA A 23 15.38 10.83 -2.59
CA ALA A 23 16.58 10.02 -2.41
C ALA A 23 17.05 9.35 -3.72
N ALA A 24 16.15 9.05 -4.64
CA ALA A 24 16.50 8.51 -5.95
C ALA A 24 17.19 9.54 -6.85
N THR A 25 16.79 10.80 -6.75
CA THR A 25 17.22 11.88 -7.65
C THR A 25 18.35 12.74 -7.07
N PHE A 26 18.42 12.90 -5.75
CA PHE A 26 19.45 13.71 -5.10
C PHE A 26 20.86 13.18 -5.39
N LYS A 27 21.67 13.97 -6.10
CA LYS A 27 23.02 13.61 -6.55
C LYS A 27 23.08 12.25 -7.29
N ARG A 28 22.02 11.93 -8.06
CA ARG A 28 21.83 10.64 -8.77
C ARG A 28 21.64 9.43 -7.85
N GLY A 29 21.34 9.66 -6.58
CA GLY A 29 20.99 8.62 -5.64
C GLY A 29 21.76 8.73 -4.33
N ILE A 30 21.02 8.76 -3.23
CA ILE A 30 21.52 8.49 -1.87
C ILE A 30 20.71 7.38 -1.22
N ASP A 31 21.23 6.80 -0.14
CA ASP A 31 20.50 5.79 0.60
C ASP A 31 19.32 6.41 1.36
N PHE A 32 18.28 5.61 1.59
CA PHE A 32 17.16 6.00 2.45
C PHE A 32 16.59 4.81 3.21
N ILE A 33 15.89 5.08 4.31
CA ILE A 33 15.06 4.13 5.03
C ILE A 33 13.65 4.69 5.21
N ASN A 34 12.67 3.80 5.32
CA ASN A 34 11.28 4.16 5.61
C ASN A 34 10.92 3.76 7.05
N ILE A 35 10.25 4.66 7.78
CA ILE A 35 9.63 4.41 9.08
C ILE A 35 8.13 4.74 8.93
N PRO A 36 7.34 3.80 8.37
CA PRO A 36 5.92 4.02 8.08
C PRO A 36 5.07 4.13 9.36
N THR A 37 4.30 5.22 9.47
CA THR A 37 3.46 5.54 10.65
C THR A 37 1.97 5.33 10.43
N THR A 38 1.54 4.98 9.22
CA THR A 38 0.15 4.60 8.92
C THR A 38 0.08 3.13 8.53
N LEU A 39 -1.05 2.47 8.82
CA LEU A 39 -1.21 1.05 8.48
C LEU A 39 -1.01 0.81 6.97
N LEU A 40 -1.58 1.69 6.14
CA LEU A 40 -1.41 1.64 4.69
C LEU A 40 0.07 1.71 4.27
N ALA A 41 0.84 2.61 4.89
CA ALA A 41 2.26 2.72 4.58
C ALA A 41 3.04 1.48 5.05
N GLN A 42 2.68 0.90 6.20
CA GLN A 42 3.34 -0.27 6.76
C GLN A 42 3.18 -1.50 5.87
N VAL A 43 1.97 -1.75 5.35
CA VAL A 43 1.68 -2.96 4.57
C VAL A 43 1.88 -2.79 3.07
N ASP A 44 1.84 -1.56 2.57
CA ASP A 44 1.89 -1.28 1.14
C ASP A 44 2.97 -0.23 0.80
N ALA A 45 2.71 1.07 0.94
CA ALA A 45 3.54 2.12 0.30
C ALA A 45 5.05 2.07 0.62
N SER A 46 5.44 1.64 1.83
CA SER A 46 6.86 1.60 2.20
C SER A 46 7.66 0.44 1.60
N VAL A 47 6.97 -0.55 1.02
CA VAL A 47 7.56 -1.80 0.50
C VAL A 47 7.46 -1.85 -1.03
N GLY A 48 8.55 -2.26 -1.69
CA GLY A 48 8.58 -2.55 -3.13
C GLY A 48 9.13 -1.45 -4.04
N GLY A 49 9.65 -0.36 -3.46
CA GLY A 49 10.54 0.57 -4.13
C GLY A 49 9.92 1.43 -5.23
N LYS A 50 8.59 1.44 -5.39
CA LYS A 50 7.91 2.46 -6.20
C LYS A 50 7.98 3.77 -5.42
N THR A 51 8.55 4.80 -6.02
CA THR A 51 8.68 6.13 -5.43
C THR A 51 8.23 7.15 -6.47
N GLY A 52 7.62 8.25 -6.05
CA GLY A 52 7.16 9.23 -7.04
C GLY A 52 6.35 10.37 -6.46
N ILE A 53 5.83 11.16 -7.39
CA ILE A 53 4.99 12.33 -7.15
C ILE A 53 3.84 12.37 -8.15
N ASN A 54 2.78 13.07 -7.76
CA ASN A 54 1.68 13.39 -8.66
C ASN A 54 2.12 14.46 -9.66
N PHE A 55 1.58 14.42 -10.88
CA PHE A 55 1.84 15.43 -11.91
C PHE A 55 0.59 15.68 -12.75
N GLY A 56 0.25 16.95 -13.00
CA GLY A 56 -0.88 17.32 -13.86
C GLY A 56 -2.25 16.79 -13.39
N GLY A 57 -2.44 16.52 -12.09
CA GLY A 57 -3.67 15.93 -11.55
C GLY A 57 -3.75 14.41 -11.62
N TYR A 58 -2.71 13.75 -12.14
CA TYR A 58 -2.58 12.29 -12.17
C TYR A 58 -1.71 11.80 -11.02
N LYS A 59 -2.10 10.67 -10.42
CA LYS A 59 -1.39 10.07 -9.29
C LYS A 59 -0.15 9.32 -9.77
N ASN A 60 0.97 9.49 -9.06
CA ASN A 60 2.20 8.71 -9.22
C ASN A 60 2.76 8.65 -10.66
N GLU A 61 2.56 9.70 -11.45
CA GLU A 61 2.93 9.75 -12.86
C GLU A 61 4.44 9.92 -13.08
N ILE A 62 5.12 10.63 -12.16
CA ILE A 62 6.57 10.84 -12.21
C ILE A 62 7.19 10.09 -11.05
N GLY A 63 8.11 9.16 -11.34
CA GLY A 63 8.69 8.33 -10.29
C GLY A 63 9.97 7.60 -10.67
N SER A 64 10.43 6.76 -9.74
CA SER A 64 11.59 5.90 -9.89
C SER A 64 11.37 4.58 -9.13
N PHE A 65 11.98 3.51 -9.64
CA PHE A 65 12.15 2.28 -8.88
C PHE A 65 13.43 2.37 -8.05
N LYS A 66 13.31 2.63 -6.74
CA LYS A 66 14.42 2.61 -5.80
C LYS A 66 14.02 1.97 -4.48
N GLN A 67 14.71 0.91 -4.12
CA GLN A 67 14.48 0.21 -2.85
C GLN A 67 15.04 1.00 -1.67
N ALA A 68 14.28 1.02 -0.57
CA ALA A 68 14.79 1.46 0.72
C ALA A 68 15.89 0.49 1.19
N LYS A 69 16.87 0.98 1.94
CA LYS A 69 17.84 0.11 2.61
C LYS A 69 17.17 -0.79 3.65
N GLN A 70 16.21 -0.22 4.37
CA GLN A 70 15.41 -0.89 5.40
C GLN A 70 14.04 -0.22 5.51
N VAL A 71 13.05 -1.00 5.93
CA VAL A 71 11.73 -0.54 6.36
C VAL A 71 11.55 -0.94 7.81
N LEU A 72 11.37 0.04 8.70
CA LEU A 72 11.23 -0.18 10.14
C LEU A 72 9.75 -0.05 10.52
N VAL A 73 9.09 -1.18 10.75
CA VAL A 73 7.66 -1.23 11.08
C VAL A 73 7.48 -1.37 12.58
N ASP A 74 6.81 -0.38 13.17
CA ASP A 74 6.36 -0.42 14.57
C ASP A 74 4.85 -0.19 14.62
N THR A 75 4.10 -1.24 14.96
CA THR A 75 2.63 -1.16 15.05
C THR A 75 2.15 -0.38 16.26
N SER A 76 3.00 -0.08 17.25
CA SER A 76 2.63 0.79 18.37
C SER A 76 2.34 2.22 17.92
N LEU A 77 2.92 2.67 16.80
CA LEU A 77 2.64 3.98 16.18
C LEU A 77 1.19 4.09 15.66
N LEU A 78 0.53 2.96 15.42
CA LEU A 78 -0.87 2.94 14.96
C LEU A 78 -1.85 3.33 16.08
N LYS A 79 -1.44 3.32 17.35
CA LYS A 79 -2.29 3.71 18.48
C LYS A 79 -2.78 5.16 18.40
N SER A 80 -2.02 6.03 17.74
CA SER A 80 -2.39 7.44 17.51
C SER A 80 -3.04 7.68 16.15
N LEU A 81 -3.19 6.65 15.31
CA LEU A 81 -3.79 6.79 13.98
C LEU A 81 -5.32 6.83 14.09
N ASP A 82 -5.94 7.74 13.36
CA ASP A 82 -7.41 7.79 13.32
C ASP A 82 -8.03 6.53 12.69
N SER A 83 -9.26 6.22 13.11
CA SER A 83 -9.98 5.03 12.66
C SER A 83 -10.16 4.97 11.13
N PRO A 84 -10.50 6.07 10.42
CA PRO A 84 -10.57 6.06 8.96
C PRO A 84 -9.26 5.63 8.28
N ASN A 85 -8.11 6.15 8.71
CA ASN A 85 -6.82 5.78 8.13
C ASN A 85 -6.41 4.34 8.48
N LEU A 86 -6.80 3.86 9.67
CA LEU A 86 -6.61 2.46 10.04
C LEU A 86 -7.43 1.53 9.14
N ILE A 87 -8.73 1.82 8.95
CA ILE A 87 -9.62 1.04 8.06
C ILE A 87 -9.13 1.11 6.61
N SER A 88 -8.66 2.28 6.16
CA SER A 88 -8.07 2.45 4.83
C SER A 88 -6.87 1.51 4.62
N GLY A 89 -5.92 1.46 5.56
CA GLY A 89 -4.79 0.53 5.45
C GLY A 89 -5.19 -0.94 5.48
N PHE A 90 -6.25 -1.27 6.22
CA PHE A 90 -6.75 -2.63 6.34
C PHE A 90 -7.36 -3.18 5.03
N ALA A 91 -7.87 -2.32 4.15
CA ALA A 91 -8.34 -2.73 2.84
C ALA A 91 -7.23 -3.40 2.00
N GLU A 92 -6.00 -2.89 2.09
CA GLU A 92 -4.84 -3.51 1.42
C GLU A 92 -4.46 -4.86 2.06
N MET A 93 -4.62 -4.99 3.38
CA MET A 93 -4.40 -6.28 4.04
C MET A 93 -5.41 -7.33 3.57
N ILE A 94 -6.67 -6.95 3.40
CA ILE A 94 -7.70 -7.82 2.80
C ILE A 94 -7.29 -8.22 1.38
N LYS A 95 -6.82 -7.28 0.56
CA LYS A 95 -6.31 -7.55 -0.80
C LYS A 95 -5.18 -8.59 -0.76
N HIS A 96 -4.16 -8.40 0.07
CA HIS A 96 -3.04 -9.34 0.18
C HIS A 96 -3.50 -10.73 0.63
N ALA A 97 -4.35 -10.80 1.65
CA ALA A 97 -4.89 -12.06 2.15
C ALA A 97 -5.75 -12.76 1.08
N TYR A 98 -6.51 -12.01 0.29
CA TYR A 98 -7.31 -12.54 -0.82
C TYR A 98 -6.44 -13.18 -1.91
N LEU A 99 -5.30 -12.57 -2.23
CA LEU A 99 -4.36 -13.09 -3.22
C LEU A 99 -3.68 -14.40 -2.77
N GLN A 100 -3.39 -14.55 -1.47
CA GLN A 100 -2.86 -15.81 -0.92
C GLN A 100 -3.91 -16.91 -0.76
N LYS A 101 -5.19 -16.53 -0.57
CA LYS A 101 -6.30 -17.44 -0.22
C LYS A 101 -6.06 -18.14 1.13
N GLY A 102 -6.99 -19.00 1.53
CA GLY A 102 -6.85 -19.87 2.71
C GLY A 102 -7.14 -19.19 4.06
N ASP A 103 -6.47 -19.68 5.12
CA ASP A 103 -6.73 -19.31 6.51
C ASP A 103 -6.50 -17.82 6.80
N LEU A 104 -5.47 -17.22 6.20
CA LEU A 104 -5.17 -15.80 6.42
C LEU A 104 -6.32 -14.89 5.99
N LEU A 105 -6.98 -15.19 4.86
CA LEU A 105 -8.15 -14.44 4.41
C LEU A 105 -9.27 -14.51 5.45
N GLN A 106 -9.55 -15.70 5.98
CA GLN A 106 -10.60 -15.88 6.99
C GLN A 106 -10.27 -15.15 8.30
N ARG A 107 -9.02 -15.22 8.76
CA ARG A 107 -8.55 -14.50 9.95
C ARG A 107 -8.64 -12.98 9.76
N THR A 108 -8.23 -12.49 8.59
CA THR A 108 -8.28 -11.06 8.25
C THR A 108 -9.73 -10.58 8.19
N LEU A 109 -10.62 -11.29 7.50
CA LEU A 109 -12.03 -10.89 7.40
C LEU A 109 -12.79 -10.89 8.74
N LYS A 110 -12.39 -11.77 9.68
CA LYS A 110 -12.97 -11.84 11.03
C LYS A 110 -12.37 -10.85 12.02
N PHE A 111 -11.26 -10.20 11.67
CA PHE A 111 -10.58 -9.27 12.57
C PHE A 111 -11.34 -7.94 12.68
N ASP A 112 -11.65 -7.52 13.90
CA ASP A 112 -12.30 -6.23 14.14
C ASP A 112 -11.26 -5.09 14.13
N ILE A 113 -11.02 -4.54 12.95
CA ILE A 113 -10.11 -3.40 12.79
C ILE A 113 -10.60 -2.12 13.49
N ARG A 114 -11.89 -2.01 13.85
CA ARG A 114 -12.42 -0.82 14.53
C ARG A 114 -12.03 -0.80 16.00
N ASN A 115 -11.77 -1.97 16.58
CA ASN A 115 -11.28 -2.13 17.93
C ASN A 115 -10.15 -3.18 17.97
N PRO A 116 -8.96 -2.84 17.44
CA PRO A 116 -7.93 -3.82 17.17
C PRO A 116 -7.23 -4.29 18.45
N GLU A 117 -7.14 -5.61 18.63
CA GLU A 117 -6.19 -6.19 19.57
C GLU A 117 -4.78 -6.06 18.95
N MET A 118 -3.94 -5.20 19.54
CA MET A 118 -2.69 -4.74 18.90
C MET A 118 -1.68 -5.86 18.65
N ALA A 119 -1.65 -6.91 19.49
CA ALA A 119 -0.74 -8.03 19.28
C ALA A 119 -1.17 -8.88 18.08
N VAL A 120 -2.47 -9.14 17.93
CA VAL A 120 -3.02 -9.80 16.73
C VAL A 120 -2.83 -8.93 15.47
N LEU A 121 -3.08 -7.62 15.55
CA LEU A 121 -2.85 -6.71 14.41
C LEU A 121 -1.38 -6.76 13.95
N ALA A 122 -0.42 -6.76 14.88
CA ALA A 122 1.00 -6.84 14.56
C ALA A 122 1.36 -8.11 13.76
N ARG A 123 0.75 -9.25 14.11
CA ARG A 123 0.94 -10.52 13.38
C ARG A 123 0.35 -10.45 11.97
N LEU A 124 -0.87 -9.94 11.84
CA LEU A 124 -1.53 -9.78 10.53
C LEU A 124 -0.76 -8.79 9.62
N VAL A 125 -0.21 -7.72 10.20
CA VAL A 125 0.66 -6.77 9.48
C VAL A 125 1.90 -7.47 8.95
N ALA A 126 2.59 -8.27 9.77
CA ALA A 126 3.77 -9.02 9.35
C ALA A 126 3.45 -10.03 8.22
N GLU A 127 2.33 -10.76 8.33
CA GLU A 127 1.86 -11.68 7.28
C GLU A 127 1.53 -10.93 5.98
N SER A 128 0.87 -9.77 6.06
CA SER A 128 0.55 -8.91 4.91
C SER A 128 1.81 -8.37 4.22
N ILE A 129 2.79 -7.89 4.99
CA ILE A 129 4.09 -7.44 4.47
C ILE A 129 4.80 -8.58 3.75
N LYS A 130 4.83 -9.78 4.36
CA LYS A 130 5.48 -10.94 3.78
C LYS A 130 4.90 -11.30 2.40
N ILE A 131 3.57 -11.27 2.25
CA ILE A 131 2.92 -11.55 0.96
C ILE A 131 3.38 -10.56 -0.11
N LYS A 132 3.39 -9.27 0.22
CA LYS A 132 3.83 -8.25 -0.71
C LYS A 132 5.32 -8.41 -1.05
N ASP A 133 6.15 -8.65 -0.05
CA ASP A 133 7.60 -8.84 -0.22
C ASP A 133 7.92 -10.05 -1.09
N ASP A 134 7.24 -11.18 -0.89
CA ASP A 134 7.38 -12.38 -1.71
C ASP A 134 7.01 -12.07 -3.19
N ILE A 135 5.86 -11.41 -3.43
CA ILE A 135 5.42 -11.02 -4.79
C ILE A 135 6.37 -10.00 -5.45
N VAL A 136 6.87 -9.03 -4.69
CA VAL A 136 7.82 -8.02 -5.16
C VAL A 136 9.16 -8.65 -5.49
N SER A 137 9.63 -9.61 -4.68
CA SER A 137 10.88 -10.32 -4.88
C SER A 137 10.84 -11.16 -6.16
N ASP A 138 9.69 -11.78 -6.46
CA ASP A 138 9.47 -12.53 -7.69
C ASP A 138 9.37 -11.63 -8.94
N ASP A 139 8.84 -10.40 -8.81
CA ASP A 139 8.69 -9.46 -9.92
C ASP A 139 8.98 -8.00 -9.51
N PRO A 140 10.26 -7.61 -9.39
CA PRO A 140 10.67 -6.30 -8.86
C PRO A 140 10.25 -5.10 -9.71
N TYR A 141 9.90 -5.32 -10.98
CA TYR A 141 9.57 -4.27 -11.95
C TYR A 141 8.14 -4.39 -12.51
N GLU A 142 7.28 -5.19 -11.88
CA GLU A 142 5.84 -5.29 -12.22
C GLU A 142 5.53 -5.68 -13.67
N LYS A 143 6.24 -6.68 -14.20
CA LYS A 143 6.01 -7.18 -15.57
C LYS A 143 4.98 -8.31 -15.62
N GLY A 144 4.82 -9.07 -14.54
CA GLY A 144 3.98 -10.27 -14.45
C GLY A 144 3.18 -10.32 -13.16
N ILE A 145 3.51 -11.25 -12.26
CA ILE A 145 2.71 -11.61 -11.08
C ILE A 145 2.42 -10.43 -10.16
N ARG A 146 3.33 -9.45 -10.06
CA ARG A 146 3.14 -8.28 -9.19
C ARG A 146 1.94 -7.42 -9.59
N LYS A 147 1.46 -7.51 -10.84
CA LYS A 147 0.21 -6.87 -11.26
C LYS A 147 -1.00 -7.33 -10.46
N ALA A 148 -0.95 -8.52 -9.85
CA ALA A 148 -2.01 -9.00 -8.97
C ALA A 148 -2.23 -8.08 -7.75
N LEU A 149 -1.18 -7.37 -7.28
CA LEU A 149 -1.29 -6.35 -6.23
C LEU A 149 -2.14 -5.14 -6.66
N ASN A 150 -2.47 -4.99 -7.93
CA ASN A 150 -3.35 -3.94 -8.43
C ASN A 150 -4.83 -4.38 -8.45
N LEU A 151 -5.20 -5.50 -7.83
CA LEU A 151 -6.60 -5.86 -7.63
C LEU A 151 -7.34 -4.72 -6.90
N GLY A 152 -8.47 -4.31 -7.45
CA GLY A 152 -9.27 -3.17 -7.01
C GLY A 152 -8.74 -1.79 -7.43
N HIS A 153 -7.52 -1.69 -7.96
CA HIS A 153 -6.90 -0.39 -8.21
C HIS A 153 -7.36 0.27 -9.50
N THR A 154 -7.77 -0.49 -10.52
CA THR A 154 -8.21 0.12 -11.79
C THR A 154 -9.49 0.91 -11.58
N VAL A 155 -10.48 0.28 -10.94
CA VAL A 155 -11.73 0.96 -10.59
C VAL A 155 -11.52 1.90 -9.39
N GLY A 156 -10.70 1.53 -8.41
CA GLY A 156 -10.40 2.36 -7.24
C GLY A 156 -9.79 3.70 -7.62
N HIS A 157 -8.77 3.75 -8.49
CA HIS A 157 -8.17 5.00 -8.94
C HIS A 157 -9.15 5.88 -9.72
N ALA A 158 -10.10 5.28 -10.46
CA ALA A 158 -11.16 6.03 -11.11
C ALA A 158 -12.08 6.71 -10.09
N PHE A 159 -12.44 6.01 -9.00
CA PHE A 159 -13.19 6.61 -7.88
C PHE A 159 -12.41 7.73 -7.19
N GLU A 160 -11.13 7.53 -6.87
CA GLU A 160 -10.29 8.56 -6.25
C GLU A 160 -10.20 9.81 -7.13
N SER A 161 -9.97 9.62 -8.43
CA SER A 161 -9.88 10.72 -9.39
C SER A 161 -11.19 11.50 -9.50
N LEU A 162 -12.34 10.80 -9.52
CA LEU A 162 -13.66 11.42 -9.55
C LEU A 162 -13.95 12.19 -8.24
N ALA A 163 -13.64 11.58 -7.10
CA ALA A 163 -13.80 12.16 -5.77
C ALA A 163 -12.99 13.45 -5.61
N LEU A 164 -11.74 13.45 -6.07
CA LEU A 164 -10.88 14.64 -6.12
C LEU A 164 -11.46 15.75 -6.99
N ARG A 165 -11.94 15.43 -8.22
CA ARG A 165 -12.57 16.43 -9.10
C ARG A 165 -13.85 17.03 -8.51
N ARG A 166 -14.53 16.31 -7.62
CA ARG A 166 -15.74 16.76 -6.93
C ARG A 166 -15.47 17.47 -5.60
N ASN A 167 -14.20 17.74 -5.26
CA ASN A 167 -13.80 18.30 -3.97
C ASN A 167 -14.30 17.50 -2.76
N ALA A 168 -14.42 16.17 -2.92
CA ALA A 168 -14.85 15.25 -1.88
C ALA A 168 -13.88 14.05 -1.82
N PRO A 169 -12.61 14.26 -1.46
CA PRO A 169 -11.58 13.23 -1.51
C PRO A 169 -11.94 12.03 -0.63
N ILE A 170 -11.60 10.84 -1.13
CA ILE A 170 -11.74 9.58 -0.40
C ILE A 170 -10.36 9.03 -0.06
N LEU A 171 -10.26 8.31 1.05
CA LEU A 171 -9.03 7.61 1.41
C LEU A 171 -8.79 6.43 0.46
N HIS A 172 -7.53 6.22 0.09
CA HIS A 172 -7.12 5.25 -0.93
C HIS A 172 -7.68 3.83 -0.69
N GLY A 173 -7.56 3.31 0.53
CA GLY A 173 -8.03 1.97 0.85
C GLY A 173 -9.54 1.79 0.70
N TYR A 174 -10.34 2.84 0.94
CA TYR A 174 -11.79 2.78 0.68
C TYR A 174 -12.06 2.67 -0.82
N ALA A 175 -11.32 3.42 -1.64
CA ALA A 175 -11.43 3.35 -3.08
C ALA A 175 -11.03 1.96 -3.61
N VAL A 176 -9.94 1.40 -3.09
CA VAL A 176 -9.49 0.04 -3.44
C VAL A 176 -10.52 -1.00 -3.01
N ALA A 177 -11.10 -0.88 -1.80
CA ALA A 177 -12.17 -1.78 -1.35
C ALA A 177 -13.39 -1.76 -2.28
N PHE A 178 -13.87 -0.57 -2.67
CA PHE A 178 -14.96 -0.45 -3.65
C PHE A 178 -14.56 -0.99 -5.03
N GLY A 179 -13.32 -0.74 -5.46
CA GLY A 179 -12.80 -1.26 -6.71
C GLY A 179 -12.75 -2.79 -6.72
N MET A 180 -12.33 -3.43 -5.62
CA MET A 180 -12.33 -4.88 -5.49
C MET A 180 -13.74 -5.46 -5.67
N VAL A 181 -14.76 -4.86 -5.07
CA VAL A 181 -16.16 -5.31 -5.24
C VAL A 181 -16.58 -5.30 -6.72
N VAL A 182 -16.25 -4.23 -7.44
CA VAL A 182 -16.59 -4.10 -8.87
C VAL A 182 -15.81 -5.11 -9.71
N GLU A 183 -14.50 -5.21 -9.50
CA GLU A 183 -13.63 -6.09 -10.29
C GLU A 183 -13.96 -7.57 -10.06
N LEU A 184 -14.22 -7.98 -8.82
CA LEU A 184 -14.66 -9.33 -8.48
C LEU A 184 -16.05 -9.65 -9.07
N HIS A 185 -16.99 -8.70 -9.00
CA HIS A 185 -18.30 -8.87 -9.63
C HIS A 185 -18.19 -9.06 -11.15
N LEU A 186 -17.34 -8.27 -11.82
CA LEU A 186 -17.08 -8.40 -13.24
C LEU A 186 -16.43 -9.75 -13.58
N ALA A 187 -15.46 -10.19 -12.78
CA ALA A 187 -14.84 -11.50 -12.94
C ALA A 187 -15.87 -12.64 -12.85
N HIS A 188 -16.77 -12.60 -11.86
CA HIS A 188 -17.86 -13.55 -11.73
C HIS A 188 -18.81 -13.50 -12.95
N LYS A 189 -19.26 -12.30 -13.34
CA LYS A 189 -20.23 -12.13 -14.45
C LYS A 189 -19.67 -12.49 -15.82
N LYS A 190 -18.38 -12.27 -16.08
CA LYS A 190 -17.76 -12.46 -17.40
C LYS A 190 -17.09 -13.81 -17.56
N LEU A 191 -16.52 -14.35 -16.48
CA LEU A 191 -15.70 -15.56 -16.52
C LEU A 191 -16.23 -16.70 -15.64
N GLY A 192 -17.30 -16.47 -14.88
CA GLY A 192 -17.90 -17.50 -14.02
C GLY A 192 -17.05 -17.86 -12.80
N PHE A 193 -16.09 -17.01 -12.41
CA PHE A 193 -15.29 -17.24 -11.20
C PHE A 193 -16.17 -17.26 -9.95
N SER A 194 -15.81 -18.09 -8.97
CA SER A 194 -16.52 -18.15 -7.69
C SER A 194 -16.46 -16.81 -6.97
N GLN A 195 -17.56 -16.47 -6.30
CA GLN A 195 -17.63 -15.30 -5.42
C GLN A 195 -16.74 -15.45 -4.20
#